data_AF-A0A1N7DIG1-F1
#
_entry.id   AF-A0A1N7DIG1-F1
#
_cell.length_a   1.000
_cell.length_b   1.000
_cell.length_c   1.000
_cell.angle_alpha   90.00
_cell.angle_beta   90.00
_cell.angle_gamma   90.00
#
_symmetry.space_group_name_H-M   'P 1'
#
loop_
_entity.id
_entity.type
_entity.pdbx_description
1 polymer ?
#
loop_
_entity_poly.entity_id
_entity_poly.type
_entity_poly.pdbx_seq_one_letter_code
_entity_poly.pdbx_strand_id
1 'polypeptide(L)' 'MPFANLANAKGGQPDLNWLDKLHDAIADLAWWYGWSGQAIDELNLDEFDVWLKQLSRQAKAGYGRSGG' A
#
# COMPACT_ATOMS: atom_id res chain seq x y z
N MET A 1 10.76 -5.72 -1.77
CA MET A 1 9.32 -5.44 -1.63
C MET A 1 9.11 -4.60 -0.37
N PRO A 2 8.97 -3.27 -0.48
CA PRO A 2 9.05 -2.36 0.65
C PRO A 2 7.66 -2.02 1.23
N PHE A 3 6.85 -3.01 1.62
CA PHE A 3 5.53 -2.77 2.25
C PHE A 3 5.61 -2.24 3.70
N ALA A 4 6.82 -2.11 4.24
CA ALA A 4 7.03 -2.01 5.68
C ALA A 4 7.72 -0.70 6.10
N ASN A 5 7.27 0.48 5.64
CA ASN A 5 7.60 1.71 6.36
C ASN A 5 6.77 2.96 6.03
N LEU A 6 5.46 2.92 6.25
CA LEU A 6 4.64 4.15 6.31
C LEU A 6 4.48 4.69 7.76
N ALA A 7 4.90 3.92 8.78
CA ALA A 7 4.54 4.20 10.18
C ALA A 7 5.72 4.22 11.18
N ASN A 8 6.98 4.35 10.77
CA ASN A 8 8.06 4.59 11.74
C ASN A 8 8.15 6.09 12.09
N ALA A 9 7.16 6.57 12.84
CA ALA A 9 7.21 7.87 13.51
C ALA A 9 7.52 7.68 15.01
N LYS A 10 8.59 6.95 15.35
CA LYS A 10 9.28 7.16 16.62
C LYS A 10 10.30 8.29 16.44
N GLY A 11 9.86 9.54 16.64
CA GLY A 11 10.73 10.66 17.01
C GLY A 11 11.87 11.05 16.05
N GLY A 12 11.74 10.81 14.75
CA GLY A 12 12.68 11.27 13.72
C GLY A 12 11.90 11.89 12.56
N GLN A 13 12.47 12.90 11.91
CA GLN A 13 11.88 13.69 10.82
C GLN A 13 11.02 12.85 9.84
N PRO A 14 9.91 13.41 9.31
CA PRO A 14 9.14 12.74 8.27
C PRO A 14 10.09 12.41 7.12
N ASP A 15 10.12 11.13 6.75
CA ASP A 15 10.89 10.66 5.60
C ASP A 15 10.56 11.53 4.40
N LEU A 16 11.54 12.23 3.83
CA LEU A 16 11.31 13.21 2.76
C LEU A 16 10.63 12.59 1.53
N ASN A 17 10.66 11.26 1.40
CA ASN A 17 10.06 10.51 0.31
C ASN A 17 8.74 9.82 0.74
N TRP A 18 8.07 10.30 1.80
CA TRP A 18 6.79 9.75 2.26
C TRP A 18 5.70 9.80 1.17
N LEU A 19 5.75 10.81 0.29
CA LEU A 19 4.83 10.94 -0.84
C LEU A 19 5.09 9.87 -1.90
N ASP A 20 6.35 9.61 -2.24
CA ASP A 20 6.71 8.56 -3.20
C ASP A 20 6.30 7.18 -2.67
N LYS A 21 6.53 6.93 -1.38
CA LYS A 21 6.10 5.68 -0.72
C LYS A 21 4.58 5.50 -0.70
N LEU A 22 3.83 6.60 -0.57
CA LEU A 22 2.38 6.57 -0.65
C LEU A 22 1.91 6.26 -2.08
N HIS A 23 2.52 6.88 -3.09
CA HIS A 23 2.22 6.60 -4.49
C HIS A 23 2.54 5.14 -4.86
N ASP A 24 3.67 4.60 -4.41
CA ASP A 24 4.02 3.19 -4.59
C ASP A 24 2.97 2.28 -3.94
N ALA A 25 2.54 2.58 -2.71
CA ALA A 25 1.52 1.80 -2.01
C ALA A 25 0.15 1.85 -2.72
N ILE A 26 -0.24 3.01 -3.27
CA ILE A 26 -1.45 3.18 -4.09
C ILE A 26 -1.34 2.36 -5.37
N ALA A 27 -0.21 2.44 -6.08
CA ALA A 27 0.04 1.70 -7.31
C ALA A 27 0.01 0.17 -7.07
N ASP A 28 0.62 -0.30 -5.98
CA ASP A 28 0.60 -1.70 -5.57
C ASP A 28 -0.82 -2.18 -5.26
N LEU A 29 -1.61 -1.39 -4.54
CA LEU A 29 -3.01 -1.69 -4.23
C LEU A 29 -3.86 -1.76 -5.51
N ALA A 30 -3.70 -0.77 -6.40
CA ALA A 30 -4.40 -0.70 -7.68
C ALA A 30 -4.07 -1.91 -8.56
N TRP A 31 -2.78 -2.24 -8.67
CA TRP A 31 -2.32 -3.40 -9.43
C TRP A 31 -2.81 -4.72 -8.83
N TRP A 32 -2.82 -4.86 -7.51
CA TRP A 32 -3.22 -6.09 -6.83
C TRP A 32 -4.70 -6.41 -7.02
N TYR A 33 -5.57 -5.42 -6.79
CA TYR A 33 -7.02 -5.58 -6.86
C TYR A 33 -7.60 -5.28 -8.25
N GLY A 34 -6.77 -4.83 -9.19
CA GLY A 34 -7.21 -4.44 -10.54
C GLY A 34 -8.06 -3.17 -10.55
N TRP A 35 -7.81 -2.27 -9.58
CA TRP A 35 -8.54 -1.01 -9.44
C TRP A 35 -7.90 0.09 -10.28
N SER A 36 -8.71 1.09 -10.66
CA SER A 36 -8.19 2.34 -11.21
C SER A 36 -7.70 3.24 -10.07
N GLY A 37 -6.80 4.18 -10.35
CA GLY A 37 -6.34 5.15 -9.34
C GLY A 37 -7.50 5.94 -8.71
N GLN A 38 -8.52 6.27 -9.51
CA GLN A 38 -9.74 6.94 -9.02
C GLN A 38 -10.49 6.11 -7.96
N ALA A 39 -10.54 4.79 -8.10
CA ALA A 39 -11.18 3.93 -7.11
C ALA A 39 -10.42 3.92 -5.78
N ILE A 40 -9.13 4.27 -5.77
CA ILE A 40 -8.36 4.46 -4.53
C ILE A 40 -8.58 5.86 -3.96
N ASP A 41 -8.68 6.89 -4.80
CA ASP A 41 -9.01 8.25 -4.36
C ASP A 41 -10.41 8.35 -3.72
N GLU A 42 -11.31 7.44 -4.11
CA GLU A 42 -12.65 7.29 -3.51
C GLU A 42 -12.64 6.60 -2.14
N LEU A 43 -11.54 5.94 -1.75
CA LEU A 43 -11.41 5.31 -0.43
C LEU A 43 -11.05 6.33 0.64
N ASN A 44 -11.67 6.18 1.81
CA ASN A 44 -11.20 6.92 2.97
C ASN A 44 -9.90 6.32 3.53
N LEU A 45 -9.18 7.07 4.37
CA LEU A 45 -7.89 6.65 4.92
C LEU A 45 -7.99 5.35 5.76
N ASP A 46 -9.11 5.12 6.44
CA ASP A 46 -9.34 3.91 7.25
C ASP A 46 -9.53 2.68 6.35
N GLU A 47 -10.33 2.82 5.28
CA GLU A 47 -10.54 1.81 4.26
C GLU A 47 -9.23 1.50 3.52
N PHE A 48 -8.48 2.52 3.14
CA PHE A 48 -7.17 2.35 2.51
C PHE A 48 -6.20 1.54 3.40
N ASP A 49 -6.13 1.85 4.70
CA ASP A 49 -5.32 1.10 5.66
C ASP A 49 -5.81 -0.35 5.84
N VAL A 50 -7.12 -0.59 5.85
CA VAL A 50 -7.71 -1.94 5.87
C VAL A 50 -7.28 -2.74 4.64
N TRP A 51 -7.37 -2.16 3.44
CA TRP A 51 -7.00 -2.84 2.21
C TRP A 51 -5.49 -3.07 2.09
N LEU A 52 -4.66 -2.11 2.53
CA LEU A 52 -3.21 -2.30 2.60
C LEU A 52 -2.82 -3.46 3.54
N LYS A 53 -3.50 -3.59 4.68
CA LYS A 53 -3.28 -4.73 5.60
C LYS A 53 -3.71 -6.05 4.97
N GLN A 54 -4.80 -6.07 4.21
CA GLN A 54 -5.26 -7.26 3.49
C GLN A 54 -4.24 -7.67 2.42
N LEU A 55 -3.77 -6.73 1.60
CA LEU A 55 -2.72 -6.96 0.61
C LEU A 55 -1.45 -7.50 1.27
N SER A 56 -0.99 -6.87 2.37
CA SER A 56 0.17 -7.34 3.13
C SER A 56 0.01 -8.77 3.65
N ARG A 57 -1.20 -9.16 4.07
CA ARG A 57 -1.50 -10.53 4.52
C ARG A 57 -1.49 -11.51 3.34
N GLN A 58 -2.08 -11.15 2.20
CA GLN A 58 -2.11 -12.00 1.01
C GLN A 58 -0.71 -12.20 0.43
N ALA A 59 0.09 -11.12 0.33
CA ALA A 59 1.48 -11.17 -0.07
C ALA A 59 2.32 -12.04 0.88
N LYS A 60 2.13 -11.92 2.20
CA LYS A 60 2.82 -12.76 3.20
C LYS A 60 2.39 -14.23 3.16
N ALA A 61 1.13 -14.50 2.83
CA ALA A 61 0.60 -15.84 2.65
C ALA A 61 1.04 -16.48 1.32
N GLY A 62 1.84 -15.79 0.51
CA GLY A 62 2.38 -16.32 -0.74
C GLY A 62 1.36 -16.37 -1.88
N TYR A 63 0.19 -15.73 -1.71
CA TYR A 63 -0.71 -15.45 -2.82
C TYR A 63 -0.09 -14.36 -3.68
N GLY A 64 1.02 -14.61 -4.36
CA GLY A 64 1.41 -13.74 -5.45
C GLY A 64 0.29 -13.79 -6.49
N ARG A 65 -0.08 -12.65 -7.06
CA ARG A 65 -0.59 -12.63 -8.43
C ARG A 65 0.55 -13.19 -9.27
N SER A 66 0.67 -14.52 -9.28
CA SER A 66 1.68 -15.26 -9.99
C SER A 66 1.49 -14.86 -11.43
N GLY A 67 2.43 -14.08 -11.95
CA GLY A 67 2.59 -13.97 -13.38
C GLY A 67 2.62 -15.40 -13.94
N GLY A 68 1.87 -15.61 -15.01
CA GLY A 68 2.32 -16.56 -16.02
C GLY A 68 3.63 -16.07 -16.63
#